data_AF-A0A2G9M2G5-F1
#
_entry.id   AF-A0A2G9M2G5-F1
#
_cell.length_a   1.000
_cell.length_b   1.000
_cell.length_c   1.000
_cell.angle_alpha   90.00
_cell.angle_beta   90.00
_cell.angle_gamma   90.00
#
_symmetry.space_group_name_H-M   'P 1'
#
loop_
_entity.id
_entity.type
_entity.pdbx_description
1 polymer ?
#
loop_
_entity_poly.entity_id
_entity_poly.type
_entity_poly.pdbx_seq_one_letter_code
_entity_poly.pdbx_strand_id
1 'polypeptide(L)'
;MKILACGDIHGDTALANKLAQRAEDEKVDLVIICGDITYGEASTTNLIGPFIKKKKKVILIPGNHESVATADFLAELYGATNLHG
;
A
#
# COMPACT_ATOMS: atom_id res chain seq x y z
N MET A 1 6.67 18.43 4.58
CA MET A 1 5.93 17.17 4.41
C MET A 1 6.12 16.69 2.99
N LYS A 2 6.63 15.47 2.79
CA LYS A 2 6.82 14.83 1.49
C LYS A 2 5.94 13.57 1.42
N ILE A 3 5.20 13.46 0.33
CA ILE A 3 4.26 12.36 0.09
C ILE A 3 4.70 11.56 -1.13
N LEU A 4 4.67 10.23 -1.02
CA LEU A 4 4.76 9.32 -2.16
C LEU A 4 3.36 8.76 -2.41
N ALA A 5 2.75 9.12 -3.55
CA ALA A 5 1.51 8.53 -4.01
C ALA A 5 1.82 7.51 -5.11
N CYS A 6 1.21 6.33 -5.04
CA CYS A 6 1.33 5.27 -6.03
C CYS A 6 0.01 4.48 -6.11
N GLY A 7 -0.21 3.74 -7.18
CA GLY A 7 -1.33 2.81 -7.34
C GLY A 7 -0.93 1.72 -8.32
N ASP A 8 -1.88 0.88 -8.72
CA ASP A 8 -1.66 -0.15 -9.75
C ASP A 8 -0.48 -1.09 -9.42
N ILE A 9 -0.39 -1.50 -8.15
CA ILE A 9 0.59 -2.50 -7.73
C ILE A 9 0.21 -3.86 -8.30
N HIS A 10 -1.09 -4.15 -8.46
CA HIS A 10 -1.60 -5.38 -9.08
C HIS A 10 -0.89 -6.65 -8.56
N GLY A 11 -0.66 -6.73 -7.25
CA GLY A 11 0.01 -7.88 -6.62
C GLY A 11 1.54 -7.96 -6.81
N ASP A 12 2.18 -6.98 -7.46
CA ASP A 12 3.62 -6.96 -7.69
C ASP A 12 4.40 -6.58 -6.41
N THR A 13 4.84 -7.61 -5.68
CA THR A 13 5.66 -7.44 -4.47
C THR A 13 7.05 -6.84 -4.76
N ALA A 14 7.61 -7.00 -5.96
CA ALA A 14 8.90 -6.41 -6.31
C ALA A 14 8.76 -4.90 -6.50
N LEU A 15 7.67 -4.47 -7.15
CA LEU A 15 7.32 -3.05 -7.24
C LEU A 15 7.07 -2.44 -5.85
N ALA A 16 6.32 -3.11 -4.98
CA ALA A 16 6.10 -2.66 -3.61
C ALA A 16 7.43 -2.45 -2.83
N ASN A 17 8.37 -3.40 -2.95
CA ASN A 17 9.70 -3.26 -2.34
C ASN A 17 10.50 -2.09 -2.91
N LYS A 18 10.45 -1.88 -4.24
CA LYS A 18 11.14 -0.76 -4.90
C LYS A 18 10.57 0.59 -4.47
N LEU A 19 9.25 0.71 -4.39
CA LEU A 19 8.57 1.92 -3.92
C LEU A 19 8.85 2.20 -2.44
N ALA A 20 8.86 1.18 -1.60
CA ALA A 20 9.22 1.32 -0.18
C ALA A 20 10.67 1.77 0.00
N GLN A 21 11.61 1.23 -0.79
CA GLN A 21 12.99 1.68 -0.78
C GLN A 21 13.11 3.15 -1.23
N ARG A 22 12.41 3.52 -2.31
CA ARG A 22 12.35 4.92 -2.76
C ARG A 22 11.79 5.87 -1.68
N ALA A 23 10.74 5.46 -0.97
CA ALA A 23 10.17 6.25 0.12
C ALA A 23 11.16 6.43 1.28
N GLU A 24 12.05 5.47 1.51
CA GLU A 24 13.14 5.59 2.47
C GLU A 24 14.22 6.57 1.99
N ASP A 25 14.74 6.36 0.78
CA ASP A 25 15.83 7.16 0.21
C ASP A 25 15.44 8.64 0.06
N GLU A 26 14.19 8.89 -0.36
CA GLU A 26 13.67 10.24 -0.53
C GLU A 26 13.19 10.89 0.77
N LYS A 27 13.26 10.17 1.91
CA LYS A 27 12.78 10.66 3.23
C LYS A 27 11.31 11.10 3.17
N VAL A 28 10.46 10.24 2.61
CA VAL A 28 9.01 10.44 2.53
C VAL A 28 8.39 10.32 3.93
N ASP A 29 7.48 11.24 4.25
CA ASP A 29 6.77 11.30 5.53
C ASP A 29 5.50 10.42 5.52
N LEU A 30 4.87 10.28 4.35
CA LEU A 30 3.61 9.57 4.15
C LEU A 30 3.55 8.89 2.78
N VAL A 31 3.10 7.65 2.75
CA VAL A 31 2.80 6.89 1.53
C VAL A 31 1.28 6.80 1.38
N ILE A 32 0.77 7.07 0.18
CA ILE A 32 -0.64 6.89 -0.17
C ILE A 32 -0.73 5.89 -1.33
N ILE A 33 -1.43 4.79 -1.12
CA ILE A 33 -1.70 3.77 -2.15
C ILE A 33 -3.12 3.99 -2.70
N CYS A 34 -3.20 4.47 -3.93
CA CYS A 34 -4.39 5.00 -4.59
C CYS A 34 -5.12 3.96 -5.45
N GLY A 35 -5.34 2.77 -4.91
CA GLY A 35 -6.11 1.71 -5.57
C GLY A 35 -5.28 0.69 -6.35
N ASP A 36 -5.98 -0.36 -6.76
CA ASP A 36 -5.49 -1.51 -7.52
C ASP A 36 -4.23 -2.11 -6.90
N ILE A 37 -4.37 -2.49 -5.64
CA ILE A 37 -3.29 -3.01 -4.80
C ILE A 37 -2.99 -4.47 -5.17
N THR A 38 -4.05 -5.25 -5.33
CA THR A 38 -4.06 -6.68 -5.65
C THR A 38 -4.39 -6.89 -7.13
N TYR A 39 -4.13 -8.09 -7.63
CA TYR A 39 -4.63 -8.51 -8.95
C TYR A 39 -5.91 -9.32 -8.77
N GLY A 40 -7.02 -8.64 -8.49
CA GLY A 40 -8.32 -9.28 -8.25
C GLY A 40 -8.28 -10.25 -7.07
N GLU A 41 -7.68 -9.82 -5.96
CA GLU A 41 -7.57 -10.58 -4.70
C GLU A 41 -6.84 -11.94 -4.81
N ALA A 42 -6.20 -12.24 -5.94
CA ALA A 42 -5.45 -13.50 -6.13
C ALA A 42 -4.33 -13.68 -5.09
N SER A 43 -3.80 -12.58 -4.56
CA SER A 43 -2.90 -12.55 -3.41
C SER A 43 -2.96 -11.21 -2.70
N THR A 44 -2.95 -11.25 -1.37
CA THR A 44 -2.85 -10.07 -0.48
C THR A 44 -1.48 -10.00 0.21
N THR A 45 -0.55 -10.87 -0.18
CA THR A 45 0.68 -11.11 0.58
C THR A 45 1.71 -10.02 0.33
N ASN A 46 2.12 -9.34 1.40
CA ASN A 46 3.30 -8.46 1.46
C ASN A 46 3.29 -7.30 0.44
N LEU A 47 2.11 -6.76 0.13
CA LEU A 47 1.94 -5.60 -0.76
C LEU A 47 2.14 -4.27 -0.03
N ILE A 48 1.83 -4.23 1.27
CA ILE A 48 2.01 -3.05 2.14
C ILE A 48 3.18 -3.24 3.12
N GLY A 49 3.46 -4.49 3.51
CA GLY A 49 4.53 -4.87 4.43
C GLY A 49 5.90 -4.20 4.19
N PRO A 50 6.38 -4.03 2.94
CA PRO A 50 7.64 -3.35 2.68
C PRO A 50 7.70 -1.91 3.20
N PHE A 51 6.60 -1.15 3.09
CA PHE A 51 6.53 0.23 3.58
C PHE A 51 6.54 0.29 5.11
N ILE A 52 5.81 -0.62 5.77
CA ILE A 52 5.76 -0.73 7.22
C ILE A 52 7.13 -1.11 7.80
N LYS A 53 7.84 -2.05 7.16
CA LYS A 53 9.21 -2.43 7.54
C LYS A 53 10.18 -1.24 7.51
N LYS A 54 9.94 -0.28 6.60
CA LYS A 54 10.68 0.99 6.50
C LYS A 54 10.11 2.10 7.38
N LYS A 55 9.22 1.77 8.31
CA LYS A 55 8.58 2.69 9.27
C LYS A 55 7.83 3.85 8.59
N LYS A 56 7.33 3.64 7.37
CA LYS A 56 6.50 4.64 6.68
C LYS A 56 5.09 4.59 7.21
N LYS A 57 4.47 5.76 7.37
CA LYS A 57 3.02 5.87 7.54
C LYS A 57 2.37 5.58 6.19
N VAL A 58 1.37 4.71 6.19
CA VAL A 58 0.68 4.29 4.97
C VAL A 58 -0.80 4.56 5.09
N ILE A 59 -1.33 5.20 4.05
CA ILE A 59 -2.76 5.31 3.78
C ILE A 59 -3.04 4.51 2.51
N LEU A 60 -4.19 3.84 2.46
CA LEU A 60 -4.67 3.14 1.28
C LEU A 60 -6.11 3.52 0.94
N ILE A 61 -6.44 3.39 -0.34
CA ILE A 61 -7.79 3.47 -0.89
C ILE A 61 -7.91 2.26 -1.84
N PRO A 62 -8.98 1.45 -1.78
CA PRO A 62 -9.20 0.36 -2.72
C PRO A 62 -9.44 0.89 -4.14
N GLY A 63 -8.99 0.12 -5.14
CA GLY A 63 -9.43 0.30 -6.52
C GLY A 63 -10.57 -0.64 -6.86
N ASN A 64 -10.78 -0.93 -8.14
CA ASN A 64 -11.80 -1.90 -8.57
C ASN A 64 -11.33 -3.36 -8.45
N HIS A 65 -10.06 -3.59 -8.13
CA HIS A 65 -9.48 -4.93 -7.93
C HIS A 65 -9.57 -5.44 -6.48
N GLU A 66 -9.96 -4.60 -5.53
CA GLU A 66 -10.21 -4.98 -4.14
C GLU A 66 -11.69 -4.82 -3.79
N SER A 67 -12.24 -5.76 -3.04
CA SER A 67 -13.43 -5.46 -2.23
C SER A 67 -13.08 -4.50 -1.09
N VAL A 68 -14.08 -3.79 -0.57
CA VAL A 68 -13.94 -2.97 0.64
C VAL A 68 -13.38 -3.79 1.80
N ALA A 69 -13.88 -5.02 1.97
CA ALA A 69 -13.42 -5.93 3.02
C ALA A 69 -11.94 -6.30 2.89
N THR A 70 -11.43 -6.50 1.67
CA THR A 70 -10.00 -6.75 1.45
C THR A 70 -9.16 -5.52 1.80
N ALA A 71 -9.62 -4.32 1.47
CA ALA A 71 -8.92 -3.09 1.85
C ALA A 71 -8.87 -2.88 3.37
N ASP A 72 -9.97 -3.16 4.07
CA ASP A 72 -10.02 -3.12 5.54
C ASP A 72 -9.09 -4.17 6.16
N PHE A 73 -9.14 -5.40 5.67
CA PHE A 73 -8.24 -6.47 6.09
C PHE A 73 -6.76 -6.07 5.92
N LEU A 74 -6.40 -5.52 4.76
CA LEU A 74 -5.04 -5.04 4.49
C LEU A 74 -4.64 -3.91 5.43
N ALA A 75 -5.55 -2.97 5.71
CA ALA A 75 -5.31 -1.87 6.65
C ALA A 75 -5.05 -2.38 8.07
N GLU A 76 -5.90 -3.30 8.56
CA GLU A 76 -5.74 -3.92 9.88
C GLU A 76 -4.46 -4.75 9.98
N LEU A 77 -4.21 -5.63 8.99
CA LEU A 77 -3.05 -6.52 8.97
C LEU A 77 -1.72 -5.75 9.07
N TYR A 78 -1.65 -4.59 8.44
CA TYR A 78 -0.42 -3.81 8.33
C TYR A 78 -0.40 -2.54 9.20
N GLY A 79 -1.45 -2.26 9.96
CA GLY A 79 -1.58 -1.03 10.73
C GLY A 79 -1.58 0.23 9.86
N ALA A 80 -2.13 0.13 8.64
CA ALA A 80 -2.34 1.25 7.73
C ALA A 80 -3.74 1.85 7.95
N THR A 81 -4.01 3.00 7.32
CA THR A 81 -5.35 3.62 7.34
C THR A 81 -6.04 3.42 6.00
N ASN A 82 -7.20 2.77 5.99
CA ASN A 82 -8.11 2.78 4.84
C ASN A 82 -8.92 4.08 4.83
N LEU A 83 -8.93 4.82 3.71
CA LEU A 83 -9.73 6.04 3.55
C LEU A 83 -11.11 5.81 2.93
N HIS A 84 -11.47 4.56 2.62
CA HIS A 84 -12.76 4.25 1.98
C HIS A 84 -14.00 4.27 2.91
N GLY A 85 -13.83 4.60 4.20
CA GLY A 85 -14.94 4.72 5.16
C GLY A 85 -15.05 3.49 6.02
#